data_AF-A0A9D1E196-F1
#
_entry.id   AF-A0A9D1E196-F1
#
_cell.length_a   1.000
_cell.length_b   1.000
_cell.length_c   1.000
_cell.angle_alpha   90.00
_cell.angle_beta   90.00
_cell.angle_gamma   90.00
#
_symmetry.space_group_name_H-M   'P 1'
#
loop_
_entity.id
_entity.type
_entity.pdbx_description
1 polymer ?
#
loop_
_entity_poly.entity_id
_entity_poly.type
_entity_poly.pdbx_seq_one_letter_code
_entity_poly.pdbx_strand_id
1 'polypeptide(L)'
;MKQQTDNVPAIYTEAAETIKTAILQGQYEALKGENRIQLAVYFGIGRYISINTRNGKWGSGALKQISGHLRRILPGLRGFSDTQMKE
;
A
#
# COMPACT_ATOMS: atom_id res chain seq x y z
N MET A 1 4.97 -34.45 29.70
CA MET A 1 5.32 -33.99 28.34
C MET A 1 6.69 -33.33 28.43
N LYS A 2 7.73 -33.91 27.84
CA LYS A 2 9.10 -33.38 27.92
C LYS A 2 9.20 -32.21 26.94
N GLN A 3 9.49 -31.01 27.44
CA GLN A 3 10.02 -29.95 26.58
C GLN A 3 11.43 -30.35 26.23
N GLN A 4 11.64 -30.71 24.97
CA GLN A 4 12.96 -30.97 24.42
C GLN A 4 13.60 -29.62 24.16
N THR A 5 14.40 -29.16 25.11
CA THR A 5 15.36 -28.08 24.87
C THR A 5 16.50 -28.68 24.06
N ASP A 6 16.36 -28.65 22.73
CA ASP A 6 17.53 -28.79 21.87
C ASP A 6 18.44 -27.61 22.22
N ASN A 7 19.59 -27.91 22.82
CA ASN A 7 20.58 -26.93 23.21
C ASN A 7 21.22 -26.39 21.92
N VAL A 8 20.53 -25.47 21.25
CA VAL A 8 21.00 -24.81 20.04
C VAL A 8 22.31 -24.11 20.40
N PRO A 9 23.44 -24.49 19.77
CA PRO A 9 24.72 -23.81 19.99
C PRO A 9 24.54 -22.31 19.91
N ALA A 10 25.14 -21.56 20.85
CA ALA A 10 24.99 -20.10 20.93
C ALA A 10 25.27 -19.39 19.60
N ILE A 11 26.21 -19.94 18.80
CA ILE A 11 26.53 -19.46 17.46
C ILE A 11 25.35 -19.53 16.47
N TYR A 12 24.51 -20.56 16.56
CA TYR A 12 23.32 -20.68 15.72
C TYR A 12 22.20 -19.75 16.17
N THR A 13 22.08 -19.49 17.48
CA THR A 13 21.15 -18.49 18.00
C THR A 13 21.54 -17.08 17.55
N GLU A 14 22.83 -16.75 17.61
CA GLU A 14 23.35 -15.47 17.13
C GLU A 14 23.17 -15.29 15.61
N ALA A 15 23.44 -16.34 14.83
CA ALA A 15 23.18 -16.35 13.39
C ALA A 15 21.68 -16.17 13.09
N ALA A 16 20.79 -16.84 13.83
CA ALA A 16 19.35 -16.72 13.64
C ALA A 16 18.84 -15.30 13.96
N GLU A 17 19.31 -14.66 15.02
CA GLU A 17 18.96 -13.26 15.32
C GLU A 17 19.47 -12.31 14.23
N THR A 18 20.67 -12.53 13.72
CA THR A 18 21.23 -11.74 12.60
C THR A 18 20.36 -11.86 11.34
N ILE A 19 19.96 -13.08 10.98
CA ILE A 19 19.10 -13.34 9.82
C ILE A 19 17.73 -12.69 10.02
N LYS A 20 17.13 -12.82 11.21
CA LYS A 20 15.85 -12.20 11.56
C LYS A 20 15.90 -10.68 11.41
N THR A 21 16.96 -10.03 11.89
CA THR A 21 17.13 -8.57 11.73
C THR A 21 17.17 -8.19 10.24
N ALA A 22 17.92 -8.92 9.43
CA ALA A 22 17.99 -8.66 7.99
C ALA A 22 16.62 -8.85 7.29
N ILE A 23 15.86 -9.90 7.67
CA ILE A 23 14.50 -10.13 7.15
C ILE A 23 13.58 -8.95 7.49
N LEU A 24 13.56 -8.54 8.77
CA LEU A 24 12.70 -7.44 9.22
C LEU A 24 13.08 -6.11 8.55
N GLN A 25 14.37 -5.85 8.35
CA GLN A 25 14.84 -4.67 7.63
C GLN A 25 14.41 -4.71 6.16
N GLY A 26 14.55 -5.85 5.48
CA GLY A 26 14.08 -6.03 4.11
C GLY A 26 12.57 -5.83 3.96
N GLN A 27 11.78 -6.38 4.88
CA GLN A 27 10.34 -6.18 4.93
C GLN A 27 9.96 -4.71 5.16
N TYR A 28 10.66 -4.03 6.07
CA TYR A 28 10.43 -2.60 6.33
C TYR A 28 10.69 -1.75 5.09
N GLU A 29 11.82 -1.95 4.41
CA GLU A 29 12.15 -1.19 3.19
C GLU A 29 11.17 -1.48 2.05
N ALA A 30 10.73 -2.73 1.89
CA ALA A 30 9.70 -3.08 0.91
C ALA A 30 8.38 -2.35 1.19
N LEU A 31 7.88 -2.39 2.43
CA LEU A 31 6.66 -1.71 2.84
C LEU A 31 6.77 -0.18 2.71
N LYS A 32 7.92 0.38 3.07
CA LYS A 32 8.18 1.82 2.93
C LYS A 32 8.19 2.25 1.46
N GLY A 33 8.81 1.45 0.59
CA GLY A 33 8.81 1.66 -0.86
C GLY A 33 7.39 1.61 -1.44
N GLU A 34 6.62 0.58 -1.08
CA GLU A 34 5.22 0.43 -1.48
C GLU A 34 4.37 1.62 -1.03
N ASN A 35 4.46 1.99 0.25
CA ASN A 35 3.71 3.13 0.81
C ASN A 35 4.05 4.45 0.09
N ARG A 36 5.34 4.68 -0.24
CA ARG A 36 5.76 5.87 -1.00
C ARG A 36 5.10 5.91 -2.37
N ILE A 37 5.08 4.79 -3.09
CA ILE A 37 4.46 4.71 -4.42
C ILE A 37 2.95 4.91 -4.31
N GLN A 38 2.31 4.26 -3.33
CA GLN A 38 0.88 4.38 -3.09
C GLN A 38 0.47 5.83 -2.81
N LEU A 39 1.19 6.53 -1.94
CA LEU A 39 0.94 7.96 -1.66
C LEU A 39 1.12 8.81 -2.93
N ALA A 40 2.18 8.58 -3.71
CA ALA A 40 2.40 9.31 -4.96
C ALA A 40 1.25 9.12 -5.96
N VAL A 41 0.68 7.91 -6.04
CA VAL A 41 -0.49 7.61 -6.88
C VAL A 41 -1.72 8.39 -6.41
N TYR A 42 -2.04 8.38 -5.11
CA TYR A 42 -3.16 9.16 -4.57
C TYR A 42 -3.00 10.65 -4.84
N PHE A 43 -1.82 11.22 -4.59
CA PHE A 43 -1.55 12.62 -4.89
C PHE A 43 -1.69 12.94 -6.39
N GLY A 44 -1.21 12.05 -7.27
CA GLY A 44 -1.37 12.19 -8.71
C GLY A 44 -2.84 12.24 -9.13
N ILE A 45 -3.64 11.30 -8.62
CA ILE A 45 -5.09 11.21 -8.87
C ILE A 45 -5.80 12.45 -8.33
N GLY A 46 -5.55 12.84 -7.08
CA GLY A 46 -6.14 14.03 -6.45
C GLY A 46 -5.83 15.30 -7.24
N ARG A 47 -4.58 15.48 -7.70
CA ARG A 47 -4.22 16.61 -8.58
C ARG A 47 -4.99 16.57 -9.91
N TYR A 48 -5.07 15.41 -10.57
CA TYR A 48 -5.82 15.27 -11.81
C TYR A 48 -7.29 15.62 -11.63
N ILE A 49 -7.93 15.09 -10.59
CA ILE A 49 -9.33 15.40 -10.25
C ILE A 49 -9.48 16.90 -10.01
N SER A 50 -8.63 17.50 -9.19
CA SER A 50 -8.70 18.90 -8.81
C SER A 50 -8.55 19.86 -10.00
N ILE A 51 -7.70 19.53 -10.98
CA ILE A 51 -7.56 20.31 -12.23
C ILE A 51 -8.84 20.23 -13.06
N ASN A 52 -9.42 19.03 -13.19
CA ASN A 52 -10.60 18.83 -14.02
C ASN A 52 -11.89 19.41 -13.39
N THR A 53 -11.99 19.43 -12.06
CA THR A 53 -13.10 20.10 -11.36
C THR A 53 -12.96 21.63 -11.42
N ARG A 54 -11.76 22.18 -11.17
CA ARG A 54 -11.54 23.64 -11.18
C ARG A 54 -11.70 24.28 -12.55
N ASN A 55 -11.36 23.56 -13.62
CA ASN A 55 -11.54 24.05 -14.99
C ASN A 55 -13.00 23.95 -15.48
N GLY A 56 -13.97 23.67 -14.59
CA GLY A 56 -15.40 23.62 -14.91
C GLY A 56 -15.82 22.44 -15.81
N LYS A 57 -14.90 21.51 -16.10
CA LYS A 57 -15.17 20.39 -17.02
C LYS A 57 -16.05 19.31 -16.38
N TRP A 58 -16.00 19.18 -15.06
CA TRP A 58 -16.65 18.09 -14.34
C TRP A 58 -17.73 18.61 -13.37
N GLY A 59 -18.97 18.14 -13.53
CA GLY A 59 -20.10 18.45 -12.65
C GLY A 59 -20.19 17.58 -11.39
N SER A 60 -21.19 17.85 -10.56
CA SER A 60 -21.48 17.06 -9.35
C SER A 60 -21.82 15.61 -9.73
N GLY A 61 -20.95 14.68 -9.35
CA GLY A 61 -21.09 13.24 -9.65
C GLY A 61 -20.05 12.67 -10.60
N ALA A 62 -19.15 13.48 -11.18
CA ALA A 62 -18.06 13.00 -12.02
C ALA A 62 -17.21 11.92 -11.32
N LEU A 63 -16.81 12.13 -10.06
CA LEU A 63 -16.04 11.13 -9.31
C LEU A 63 -16.78 9.80 -9.13
N LYS A 64 -18.11 9.83 -8.92
CA LYS A 64 -18.92 8.61 -8.76
C LYS A 64 -18.95 7.80 -10.06
N GLN A 65 -19.05 8.48 -11.20
CA GLN A 65 -19.00 7.83 -12.51
C GLN A 65 -17.61 7.26 -12.81
N ILE A 66 -16.56 8.04 -12.51
CA ILE A 66 -15.17 7.63 -12.72
C ILE A 66 -14.81 6.43 -11.83
N SER A 67 -15.12 6.47 -10.54
CA SER A 67 -14.84 5.36 -9.61
C SER A 67 -15.60 4.09 -10.01
N GLY A 68 -16.87 4.23 -10.44
CA GLY A 68 -17.66 3.13 -10.97
C GLY A 68 -17.07 2.55 -12.26
N HIS A 69 -16.55 3.39 -13.14
CA HIS A 69 -15.87 2.94 -14.35
C HIS A 69 -14.55 2.23 -14.04
N LEU A 70 -13.71 2.80 -13.18
CA LEU A 70 -12.44 2.21 -12.74
C LEU A 70 -12.63 0.79 -12.19
N ARG A 71 -13.65 0.54 -11.36
CA ARG A 71 -13.94 -0.81 -10.84
C ARG A 71 -14.32 -1.81 -11.93
N ARG A 72 -14.94 -1.35 -13.01
CA ARG A 72 -15.33 -2.20 -14.14
C ARG A 72 -14.12 -2.57 -15.00
N ILE A 73 -13.25 -1.60 -15.27
CA ILE A 73 -12.06 -1.82 -16.13
C ILE A 73 -10.89 -2.45 -15.38
N LEU A 74 -10.86 -2.35 -14.05
CA LEU A 74 -9.87 -2.98 -13.18
C LEU A 74 -10.58 -3.82 -12.09
N PRO A 75 -11.06 -5.03 -12.42
CA PRO A 75 -11.63 -5.94 -11.43
C PRO A 75 -10.62 -6.26 -10.32
N GLY A 76 -11.03 -6.11 -9.06
CA GLY A 76 -10.14 -6.28 -7.90
C GLY A 76 -9.45 -5.00 -7.42
N LEU A 77 -9.67 -3.85 -8.08
CA LEU A 77 -9.17 -2.55 -7.62
C LEU A 77 -9.77 -2.19 -6.25
N ARG A 78 -8.89 -2.02 -5.25
CA ARG A 78 -9.22 -1.58 -3.88
C ARG A 78 -8.59 -0.21 -3.61
N GLY A 79 -9.16 0.55 -2.69
CA GLY A 79 -8.61 1.85 -2.27
C GLY A 79 -9.02 3.06 -3.12
N PHE A 80 -9.64 2.86 -4.28
CA PHE A 80 -9.98 3.95 -5.21
C PHE A 80 -11.49 4.15 -5.35
N SER A 81 -12.22 4.23 -4.23
CA SER A 81 -13.63 4.68 -4.24
C SER A 81 -13.74 6.18 -4.48
N ASP A 82 -14.93 6.65 -4.83
CA ASP A 82 -15.20 8.09 -4.96
C ASP A 82 -14.98 8.83 -3.64
N THR A 83 -15.21 8.21 -2.48
CA THR A 83 -14.87 8.78 -1.17
C THR A 83 -13.36 8.87 -0.97
N GLN A 84 -12.63 7.78 -1.25
CA GLN A 84 -11.18 7.72 -1.04
C GLN A 84 -10.38 8.61 -2.02
N MET A 85 -10.96 8.95 -3.18
CA MET A 85 -10.34 9.86 -4.14
C MET A 85 -10.75 11.34 -3.95
N LYS A 86 -11.62 11.64 -2.97
CA LYS A 86 -11.95 13.03 -2.58
C LYS A 86 -10.96 13.61 -1.56
N GLU A 87 -10.26 12.76 -0.83
CA GLU A 87 -9.24 13.12 0.16
C GLU A 87 -7.94 13.57 -0.55
#